data_AF-A0A7C6DYQ1-F1
#
_entry.id   AF-A0A7C6DYQ1-F1
#
_cell.length_a   1.000
_cell.length_b   1.000
_cell.length_c   1.000
_cell.angle_alpha   90.00
_cell.angle_beta   90.00
_cell.angle_gamma   90.00
#
_symmetry.space_group_name_H-M   'P 1'
#
loop_
_entity.id
_entity.type
_entity.pdbx_description
1 polymer ?
#
loop_
_entity_poly.entity_id
_entity_poly.type
_entity_poly.pdbx_seq_one_letter_code
_entity_poly.pdbx_strand_id
1 'polypeptide(L)'
;MANLGRIERDIQRFQTSYLREALKEPINFWGLAGFAVAAAYSFSVIPLLLAIIAECVYLMVVPNLPAYRSLVQRRERERMAAQAKAAREKLIKSFTPREREAVEYLRWLKGKIQDNYKKFTGSSVLPSNLQMLDQRWEDFVDLLDVYRRRKQHLKSINRQAVHNQLAQAYRAAENATDEKTKRIQQTNVEILKRRIASFDEIERSVKLVEGQLQSIENFFSYLNDEIVTMSTPEKFSLLDFEQLSDSIAMTKQMLDATADEVGQLDAYNREMGNYELLPEANR
;
A
#
# COMPACT_ATOMS: atom_id res chain seq x y z
N MET A 1 -27.21 -9.46 -5.11
CA MET A 1 -27.00 -10.59 -4.16
C MET A 1 -25.54 -10.87 -3.80
N ALA A 2 -24.54 -10.19 -4.37
CA ALA A 2 -23.12 -10.40 -4.07
C ALA A 2 -22.61 -9.79 -2.73
N ASN A 3 -23.35 -8.87 -2.11
CA ASN A 3 -22.92 -8.17 -0.89
C ASN A 3 -23.21 -8.96 0.41
N LEU A 4 -24.28 -9.77 0.46
CA LEU A 4 -24.65 -10.52 1.66
C LEU A 4 -23.64 -11.62 1.99
N GLY A 5 -23.18 -12.36 0.97
CA GLY A 5 -22.16 -13.40 1.14
C GLY A 5 -20.76 -12.87 1.46
N ARG A 6 -20.49 -11.57 1.32
CA ARG A 6 -19.23 -10.96 1.77
C ARG A 6 -19.31 -10.60 3.26
N ILE A 7 -20.43 -10.00 3.68
CA ILE A 7 -20.72 -9.67 5.09
C ILE A 7 -20.76 -10.93 5.96
N GLU A 8 -21.38 -12.01 5.49
CA GLU A 8 -21.49 -13.26 6.24
C GLU A 8 -20.13 -13.97 6.38
N ARG A 9 -19.30 -13.94 5.32
CA ARG A 9 -17.91 -14.44 5.37
C ARG A 9 -17.02 -13.61 6.28
N ASP A 10 -17.22 -12.30 6.31
CA ASP A 10 -16.49 -11.40 7.21
C ASP A 10 -16.90 -11.70 8.65
N ILE A 11 -18.20 -11.82 8.96
CA ILE A 11 -18.70 -12.20 10.31
C ILE A 11 -18.14 -13.55 10.77
N GLN A 12 -18.12 -14.56 9.89
CA GLN A 12 -17.55 -15.87 10.21
C GLN A 12 -16.03 -15.81 10.42
N ARG A 13 -15.28 -15.10 9.56
CA ARG A 13 -13.84 -14.87 9.76
C ARG A 13 -13.57 -14.13 11.06
N PHE A 14 -14.38 -13.11 11.37
CA PHE A 14 -14.31 -12.37 12.63
C PHE A 14 -14.52 -13.31 13.82
N GLN A 15 -15.61 -14.10 13.86
CA GLN A 15 -15.87 -15.05 14.94
C GLN A 15 -14.74 -16.09 15.11
N THR A 16 -14.16 -16.58 14.02
CA THR A 16 -13.00 -17.50 14.09
C THR A 16 -11.71 -16.82 14.59
N SER A 17 -11.53 -15.51 14.39
CA SER A 17 -10.40 -14.74 14.96
C SER A 17 -10.52 -14.64 16.48
N TYR A 18 -11.72 -14.32 16.99
CA TYR A 18 -11.97 -14.24 18.44
C TYR A 18 -11.81 -15.59 19.14
N LEU A 19 -12.30 -16.69 18.54
CA LEU A 19 -12.12 -18.03 19.09
C LEU A 19 -10.64 -18.46 19.11
N ARG A 20 -9.87 -18.13 18.06
CA ARG A 20 -8.42 -18.43 18.01
C ARG A 20 -7.60 -17.60 18.98
N GLU A 21 -7.98 -16.35 19.23
CA GLU A 21 -7.30 -15.48 20.19
C GLU A 21 -7.63 -15.89 21.63
N ALA A 22 -8.88 -16.28 21.92
CA ALA A 22 -9.30 -16.81 23.23
C ALA A 22 -8.58 -18.11 23.60
N LEU A 23 -8.38 -19.02 22.64
CA LEU A 23 -7.59 -20.25 22.82
C LEU A 23 -6.10 -19.98 23.13
N LYS A 24 -5.57 -18.82 22.71
CA LYS A 24 -4.17 -18.44 22.92
C LYS A 24 -3.93 -17.61 24.18
N GLU A 25 -4.98 -17.25 24.92
CA GLU A 25 -4.79 -16.48 26.14
C GLU A 25 -4.14 -17.31 27.25
N PRO A 26 -3.13 -16.77 27.96
CA PRO A 26 -2.31 -17.50 28.94
C PRO A 26 -3.11 -18.07 30.12
N ILE A 27 -4.31 -17.54 30.40
CA ILE A 27 -5.22 -18.04 31.44
C ILE A 27 -5.67 -19.48 31.13
N ASN A 28 -5.91 -19.80 29.85
CA ASN A 28 -6.30 -21.13 29.45
C ASN A 28 -5.14 -22.12 29.68
N PHE A 29 -3.91 -21.72 29.35
CA PHE A 29 -2.72 -22.54 29.57
C PHE A 29 -2.48 -22.84 31.06
N TRP A 30 -2.61 -21.84 31.94
CA TRP A 30 -2.48 -22.04 33.39
C TRP A 30 -3.63 -22.85 33.99
N GLY A 31 -4.86 -22.67 33.48
CA GLY A 31 -6.02 -23.48 33.87
C GLY A 31 -5.83 -24.95 33.51
N LEU A 32 -5.47 -25.24 32.26
CA LEU A 32 -5.24 -26.59 31.75
C LEU A 32 -4.04 -27.27 32.46
N ALA A 33 -2.98 -26.52 32.74
CA ALA A 33 -1.85 -27.00 33.53
C ALA A 33 -2.28 -27.36 34.97
N GLY A 34 -3.12 -26.54 35.61
CA GLY A 34 -3.68 -26.83 36.94
C GLY A 34 -4.55 -28.08 36.96
N PHE A 35 -5.42 -28.26 35.96
CA PHE A 35 -6.27 -29.45 35.82
C PHE A 35 -5.46 -30.71 35.47
N ALA A 36 -4.38 -30.58 34.71
CA ALA A 36 -3.46 -31.69 34.41
C ALA A 36 -2.71 -32.17 35.68
N VAL A 37 -2.26 -31.25 36.53
CA VAL A 37 -1.65 -31.58 37.83
C VAL A 37 -2.67 -32.25 38.76
N ALA A 38 -3.91 -31.76 38.79
CA ALA A 38 -4.98 -32.37 39.59
C ALA A 38 -5.37 -33.78 39.10
N ALA A 39 -5.37 -34.01 37.78
CA ALA A 39 -5.62 -35.32 37.18
C ALA A 39 -4.48 -36.32 37.48
N ALA A 40 -3.22 -35.87 37.43
CA ALA A 40 -2.07 -36.69 37.79
C ALA A 40 -2.05 -37.05 39.27
N TYR A 41 -2.43 -36.12 40.15
CA TYR A 41 -2.52 -36.36 41.60
C TYR A 41 -3.67 -37.32 41.96
N SER A 42 -4.82 -37.18 41.29
CA SER A 42 -6.03 -37.96 41.59
C SER A 42 -6.11 -39.29 40.83
N PHE A 43 -5.14 -39.59 39.94
CA PHE A 43 -5.15 -40.73 39.01
C PHE A 43 -6.50 -40.92 38.28
N SER A 44 -7.15 -39.81 37.95
CA SER A 44 -8.51 -39.80 37.41
C SER A 44 -8.61 -38.83 36.24
N VAL A 45 -9.38 -39.22 35.22
CA VAL A 45 -9.63 -38.41 34.01
C VAL A 45 -10.70 -37.35 34.25
N ILE A 46 -11.44 -37.44 35.36
CA ILE A 46 -12.57 -36.55 35.69
C ILE A 46 -12.17 -35.06 35.75
N PRO A 47 -11.05 -34.65 36.37
CA PRO A 47 -10.62 -33.24 36.36
C PRO A 47 -10.33 -32.70 34.95
N LEU A 48 -9.87 -33.58 34.04
CA LEU A 48 -9.56 -33.21 32.67
C LEU A 48 -10.84 -33.04 31.83
N LEU A 49 -11.86 -33.87 32.07
CA LEU A 49 -13.20 -33.68 31.49
C LEU A 49 -13.86 -32.38 31.98
N LEU A 50 -13.72 -32.06 33.27
CA LEU A 50 -14.21 -30.80 33.82
C LEU A 50 -13.51 -29.58 33.19
N ALA A 51 -12.20 -29.68 32.93
CA ALA A 51 -11.45 -28.64 32.23
C ALA A 51 -12.00 -28.41 30.81
N ILE A 52 -12.31 -29.48 30.07
CA ILE A 52 -12.89 -29.38 28.72
C ILE A 52 -14.27 -28.72 28.76
N ILE A 53 -15.12 -29.10 29.74
CA ILE A 53 -16.46 -28.50 29.88
C ILE A 53 -16.35 -27.02 30.25
N ALA A 54 -15.47 -26.66 31.18
CA ALA A 54 -15.23 -25.28 31.56
C ALA A 54 -14.72 -24.44 30.37
N GLU A 55 -13.84 -25.01 29.55
CA GLU A 55 -13.34 -24.37 28.33
C GLU A 55 -14.45 -24.16 27.29
N CYS A 56 -15.34 -25.14 27.08
CA CYS A 56 -16.51 -24.97 26.22
C CYS A 56 -17.44 -23.84 26.69
N VAL A 57 -17.69 -23.74 27.99
CA VAL A 57 -18.50 -22.66 28.57
C VAL A 57 -17.80 -21.31 28.41
N TYR A 58 -16.49 -21.25 28.65
CA TYR A 58 -15.67 -20.06 28.48
C TYR A 58 -15.74 -19.53 27.04
N LEU A 59 -15.52 -20.39 26.04
CA LEU A 59 -15.58 -20.03 24.63
C LEU A 59 -16.97 -19.59 24.15
N MET A 60 -18.04 -19.98 24.84
CA MET A 60 -19.40 -19.58 24.49
C MET A 60 -19.80 -18.22 25.09
N VAL A 61 -19.31 -17.91 26.30
CA VAL A 61 -19.69 -16.70 27.05
C VAL A 61 -18.78 -15.50 26.72
N VAL A 62 -17.47 -15.72 26.64
CA VAL A 62 -16.47 -14.65 26.51
C VAL A 62 -16.59 -13.83 25.22
N PRO A 63 -16.82 -14.42 24.03
CA PRO A 63 -16.99 -13.66 22.80
C PRO A 63 -18.24 -12.77 22.79
N ASN A 64 -19.19 -12.96 23.70
CA ASN A 64 -20.39 -12.12 23.83
C ASN A 64 -20.21 -10.93 24.76
N LEU A 65 -19.10 -10.83 25.50
CA LEU A 65 -18.82 -9.70 26.38
C LEU A 65 -18.33 -8.48 25.57
N PRO A 66 -18.97 -7.30 25.68
CA PRO A 66 -18.57 -6.10 24.94
C PRO A 66 -17.17 -5.59 25.32
N ALA A 67 -16.76 -5.79 26.58
CA ALA A 67 -15.43 -5.43 27.07
C ALA A 67 -14.31 -6.30 26.46
N TYR A 68 -14.58 -7.59 26.23
CA TYR A 68 -13.62 -8.47 25.58
C TYR A 68 -13.49 -8.13 24.09
N ARG A 69 -14.61 -7.86 23.42
CA ARG A 69 -14.61 -7.40 22.02
C ARG A 69 -13.82 -6.11 21.84
N SER A 70 -14.04 -5.11 22.69
CA SER A 70 -13.32 -3.82 22.57
C SER A 70 -11.83 -3.96 22.85
N LEU A 71 -11.42 -4.83 23.79
CA LEU A 71 -10.02 -5.12 24.08
C LEU A 71 -9.32 -5.82 22.92
N VAL A 72 -9.94 -6.87 22.36
CA VAL A 72 -9.40 -7.58 21.20
C VAL A 72 -9.34 -6.66 19.99
N GLN A 73 -10.37 -5.85 19.73
CA GLN A 73 -10.32 -4.84 18.67
C GLN A 73 -9.21 -3.82 18.87
N ARG A 74 -8.89 -3.44 20.12
CA ARG A 74 -7.78 -2.54 20.41
C ARG A 74 -6.44 -3.21 20.12
N ARG A 75 -6.25 -4.45 20.58
CA ARG A 75 -5.05 -5.26 20.30
C ARG A 75 -4.88 -5.52 18.80
N GLU A 76 -5.94 -5.88 18.09
CA GLU A 76 -5.90 -6.07 16.64
C GLU A 76 -5.52 -4.77 15.94
N ARG A 77 -6.11 -3.63 16.32
CA ARG A 77 -5.73 -2.31 15.78
C ARG A 77 -4.27 -1.97 16.05
N GLU A 78 -3.78 -2.19 17.27
CA GLU A 78 -2.37 -1.99 17.63
C GLU A 78 -1.44 -2.90 16.82
N ARG A 79 -1.80 -4.18 16.64
CA ARG A 79 -1.06 -5.14 15.81
C ARG A 79 -1.03 -4.69 14.35
N MET A 80 -2.17 -4.29 13.79
CA MET A 80 -2.25 -3.81 12.40
C MET A 80 -1.43 -2.52 12.21
N ALA A 81 -1.50 -1.58 13.15
CA ALA A 81 -0.69 -0.37 13.12
C ALA A 81 0.81 -0.68 13.21
N ALA A 82 1.22 -1.59 14.09
CA ALA A 82 2.60 -2.03 14.21
C ALA A 82 3.09 -2.75 12.94
N GLN A 83 2.24 -3.58 12.33
CA GLN A 83 2.53 -4.24 11.05
C GLN A 83 2.67 -3.24 9.91
N ALA A 84 1.77 -2.25 9.82
CA ALA A 84 1.85 -1.19 8.83
C ALA A 84 3.15 -0.39 8.98
N LYS A 85 3.50 0.00 10.21
CA LYS A 85 4.78 0.68 10.50
C LYS A 85 5.99 -0.17 10.12
N ALA A 86 5.98 -1.47 10.47
CA ALA A 86 7.07 -2.37 10.14
C ALA A 86 7.20 -2.61 8.62
N ALA A 87 6.07 -2.75 7.91
CA ALA A 87 6.05 -2.83 6.45
C ALA A 87 6.62 -1.56 5.82
N ARG A 88 6.29 -0.39 6.38
CA ARG A 88 6.80 0.90 5.93
C ARG A 88 8.30 1.05 6.13
N GLU A 89 8.80 0.69 7.31
CA GLU A 89 10.24 0.69 7.58
C GLU A 89 11.00 -0.28 6.67
N LYS A 90 10.44 -1.45 6.37
CA LYS A 90 11.00 -2.38 5.38
C LYS A 90 11.06 -1.77 3.99
N LEU A 91 10.00 -1.08 3.57
CA LEU A 91 9.97 -0.37 2.29
C LEU A 91 11.06 0.71 2.23
N ILE A 92 11.18 1.56 3.25
CA ILE A 92 12.20 2.62 3.33
C ILE A 92 13.62 2.03 3.35
N LYS A 93 13.83 0.86 3.97
CA LYS A 93 15.11 0.15 3.92
C LYS A 93 15.48 -0.31 2.51
N SER A 94 14.50 -0.60 1.66
CA SER A 94 14.75 -0.96 0.25
C SER A 94 15.21 0.23 -0.62
N PHE A 95 15.13 1.45 -0.11
CA PHE A 95 15.44 2.67 -0.84
C PHE A 95 16.96 2.87 -0.91
N THR A 96 17.43 3.59 -1.94
CA THR A 96 18.84 3.99 -2.03
C THR A 96 19.19 4.94 -0.87
N PRO A 97 20.49 5.11 -0.52
CA PRO A 97 20.88 6.01 0.57
C PRO A 97 20.33 7.43 0.42
N ARG A 98 20.40 8.00 -0.78
CA ARG A 98 19.89 9.34 -1.09
C ARG A 98 18.37 9.47 -0.93
N GLU A 99 17.63 8.47 -1.40
CA GLU A 99 16.16 8.44 -1.27
C GLU A 99 15.74 8.28 0.21
N ARG A 100 16.47 7.47 0.97
CA ARG A 100 16.24 7.30 2.40
C ARG A 100 16.49 8.60 3.16
N GLU A 101 17.56 9.31 2.83
CA GLU A 101 17.85 10.63 3.40
C GLU A 101 16.71 11.62 3.17
N ALA A 102 16.15 11.68 1.96
CA ALA A 102 14.99 12.53 1.66
C ALA A 102 13.76 12.18 2.53
N VAL A 103 13.47 10.88 2.69
CA VAL A 103 12.35 10.40 3.52
C VAL A 103 12.56 10.73 5.01
N GLU A 104 13.77 10.51 5.53
CA GLU A 104 14.11 10.82 6.92
C GLU A 104 14.15 12.33 7.18
N TYR A 105 14.62 13.11 6.20
CA TYR A 105 14.57 14.58 6.27
C TYR A 105 13.13 15.08 6.40
N LEU A 106 12.21 14.62 5.53
CA LEU A 106 10.79 14.96 5.64
C LEU A 106 10.17 14.48 6.95
N ARG A 107 10.55 13.28 7.43
CA ARG A 107 10.10 12.76 8.74
C ARG A 107 10.53 13.68 9.88
N TRP A 108 11.79 14.13 9.86
CA TRP A 108 12.32 15.07 10.84
C TRP A 108 11.62 16.43 10.73
N LEU A 109 11.45 16.95 9.52
CA LEU A 109 10.82 18.25 9.26
C LEU A 109 9.38 18.28 9.74
N LYS A 110 8.64 17.19 9.52
CA LYS A 110 7.31 16.95 10.11
C LYS A 110 7.30 17.13 11.63
N GLY A 111 8.19 16.44 12.33
CA GLY A 111 8.27 16.51 13.79
C GLY A 111 8.62 17.92 14.26
N LYS A 112 9.60 18.55 13.60
CA LYS A 112 10.00 19.93 13.87
C LYS A 112 8.84 20.93 13.70
N ILE A 113 8.05 20.79 12.65
CA ILE A 113 6.84 21.59 12.40
C ILE A 113 5.85 21.44 13.56
N GLN A 114 5.53 20.20 13.94
CA GLN A 114 4.57 19.92 15.01
C GLN A 114 5.05 20.45 16.37
N ASP A 115 6.34 20.30 16.67
CA ASP A 115 6.94 20.76 17.92
C ASP A 115 7.02 22.30 17.99
N ASN A 116 7.43 22.95 16.90
CA ASN A 116 7.47 24.41 16.82
C ASN A 116 6.07 25.01 16.97
N TYR A 117 5.06 24.41 16.34
CA TYR A 117 3.68 24.86 16.49
C TYR A 117 3.22 24.81 17.96
N LYS A 118 3.45 23.69 18.66
CA LYS A 118 3.09 23.56 20.09
C LYS A 118 3.83 24.59 20.94
N LYS A 119 5.11 24.83 20.64
CA LYS A 119 5.95 25.79 21.36
C LYS A 119 5.47 27.23 21.18
N PHE A 120 5.11 27.64 19.96
CA PHE A 120 4.71 29.02 19.66
C PHE A 120 3.25 29.32 20.00
N THR A 121 2.36 28.34 19.91
CA THR A 121 0.94 28.54 20.22
C THR A 121 0.57 28.23 21.67
N GLY A 122 1.42 27.49 22.40
CA GLY A 122 1.11 26.99 23.74
C GLY A 122 -0.02 25.94 23.79
N SER A 123 -0.59 25.56 22.64
CA SER A 123 -1.62 24.54 22.54
C SER A 123 -1.01 23.14 22.58
N SER A 124 -1.60 22.24 23.38
CA SER A 124 -1.26 20.82 23.35
C SER A 124 -1.89 20.08 22.18
N VAL A 125 -2.93 20.65 21.57
CA VAL A 125 -3.70 20.05 20.48
C VAL A 125 -3.24 20.62 19.15
N LEU A 126 -2.85 19.73 18.24
CA LEU A 126 -2.53 20.06 16.85
C LEU A 126 -3.84 20.25 16.07
N PRO A 127 -3.96 21.31 15.26
CA PRO A 127 -5.10 21.48 14.37
C PRO A 127 -5.08 20.42 13.25
N SER A 128 -6.24 20.11 12.67
CA SER A 128 -6.45 18.97 11.76
C SER A 128 -5.49 18.95 10.57
N ASN A 129 -5.18 20.11 10.01
CA ASN A 129 -4.17 20.35 8.98
C ASN A 129 -2.78 19.84 9.37
N LEU A 130 -2.27 20.12 10.58
CA LEU A 130 -0.96 19.63 11.02
C LEU A 130 -0.97 18.13 11.32
N GLN A 131 -2.14 17.56 11.60
CA GLN A 131 -2.30 16.10 11.69
C GLN A 131 -2.21 15.45 10.30
N MET A 132 -2.64 16.13 9.24
CA MET A 132 -2.52 15.63 7.86
C MET A 132 -1.06 15.54 7.38
N LEU A 133 -0.11 16.18 8.05
CA LEU A 133 1.32 16.04 7.69
C LEU A 133 1.83 14.61 7.82
N ASP A 134 1.28 13.85 8.76
CA ASP A 134 1.56 12.40 8.85
C ASP A 134 1.13 11.71 7.56
N GLN A 135 -0.09 11.97 7.09
CA GLN A 135 -0.60 11.43 5.84
C GLN A 135 0.22 11.90 4.62
N ARG A 136 0.63 13.18 4.57
CA ARG A 136 1.45 13.69 3.46
C ARG A 136 2.83 13.05 3.39
N TRP A 137 3.44 12.80 4.54
CA TRP A 137 4.69 12.05 4.61
C TRP A 137 4.50 10.61 4.11
N GLU A 138 3.39 9.98 4.45
CA GLU A 138 3.07 8.65 3.91
C GLU A 138 2.87 8.71 2.38
N ASP A 139 2.12 9.69 1.88
CA ASP A 139 1.93 9.84 0.43
C ASP A 139 3.25 10.06 -0.32
N PHE A 140 4.20 10.78 0.28
CA PHE A 140 5.55 10.94 -0.28
C PHE A 140 6.27 9.59 -0.42
N VAL A 141 6.26 8.75 0.62
CA VAL A 141 6.93 7.45 0.58
C VAL A 141 6.27 6.51 -0.43
N ASP A 142 4.95 6.54 -0.56
CA ASP A 142 4.21 5.79 -1.60
C ASP A 142 4.61 6.23 -3.00
N LEU A 143 4.59 7.54 -3.24
CA LEU A 143 4.94 8.12 -4.54
C LEU A 143 6.39 7.83 -4.89
N LEU A 144 7.30 7.86 -3.92
CA LEU A 144 8.72 7.57 -4.14
C LEU A 144 8.95 6.12 -4.58
N ASP A 145 8.20 5.19 -4.00
CA ASP A 145 8.21 3.78 -4.39
C ASP A 145 7.63 3.58 -5.81
N VAL A 146 6.52 4.25 -6.13
CA VAL A 146 5.95 4.27 -7.49
C VAL A 146 6.94 4.85 -8.52
N TYR A 147 7.57 5.98 -8.19
CA TYR A 147 8.59 6.62 -9.00
C TYR A 147 9.73 5.66 -9.31
N ARG A 148 10.26 4.98 -8.29
CA ARG A 148 11.33 3.99 -8.44
C ARG A 148 10.93 2.87 -9.38
N ARG A 149 9.78 2.24 -9.15
CA ARG A 149 9.30 1.12 -9.98
C ARG A 149 9.19 1.53 -11.45
N ARG A 150 8.58 2.68 -11.72
CA ARG A 150 8.39 3.17 -13.09
C ARG A 150 9.70 3.60 -13.74
N LYS A 151 10.58 4.28 -13.01
CA LYS A 151 11.90 4.65 -13.50
C LYS A 151 12.77 3.44 -13.82
N GLN A 152 12.68 2.39 -12.99
CA GLN A 152 13.35 1.12 -13.27
C GLN A 152 12.78 0.46 -14.53
N HIS A 153 11.45 0.50 -14.71
CA HIS A 153 10.82 -0.03 -15.90
C HIS A 153 11.24 0.74 -17.18
N LEU A 154 11.31 2.07 -17.15
CA LEU A 154 11.82 2.87 -18.27
C LEU A 154 13.26 2.49 -18.64
N LYS A 155 14.13 2.27 -17.65
CA LYS A 155 15.52 1.87 -17.90
C LYS A 155 15.65 0.50 -18.56
N SER A 156 14.69 -0.40 -18.34
CA SER A 156 14.69 -1.73 -18.94
C SER A 156 14.28 -1.73 -20.43
N ILE A 157 13.68 -0.65 -20.92
CA ILE A 157 13.16 -0.57 -22.29
C ILE A 157 14.10 0.30 -23.14
N ASN A 158 14.64 -0.27 -24.23
CA ASN A 158 15.35 0.50 -25.23
C ASN A 158 14.37 1.05 -26.28
N ARG A 159 13.91 2.30 -26.08
CA ARG A 159 12.96 2.98 -26.99
C ARG A 159 13.41 2.94 -28.46
N GLN A 160 14.70 3.16 -28.70
CA GLN A 160 15.25 3.16 -30.06
C GLN A 160 15.15 1.78 -30.71
N ALA A 161 15.42 0.71 -29.95
CA ALA A 161 15.28 -0.65 -30.46
C ALA A 161 13.84 -0.96 -30.85
N VAL A 162 12.85 -0.54 -30.05
CA VAL A 162 11.42 -0.73 -30.38
C VAL A 162 11.01 0.05 -31.62
N HIS A 163 11.49 1.29 -31.80
CA HIS A 163 11.26 2.05 -33.03
C HIS A 163 11.87 1.39 -34.26
N ASN A 164 13.09 0.85 -34.14
CA ASN A 164 13.74 0.14 -35.23
C ASN A 164 12.97 -1.14 -35.60
N GLN A 165 12.50 -1.89 -34.60
CA GLN A 165 11.65 -3.07 -34.80
C GLN A 165 10.33 -2.71 -35.49
N LEU A 166 9.70 -1.59 -35.09
CA LEU A 166 8.48 -1.10 -35.72
C LEU A 166 8.71 -0.78 -37.20
N ALA A 167 9.78 -0.06 -37.52
CA ALA A 167 10.14 0.26 -38.90
C ALA A 167 10.40 -1.00 -39.74
N GLN A 168 11.04 -2.01 -39.17
CA GLN A 168 11.27 -3.30 -39.83
C GLN A 168 9.97 -4.07 -40.05
N ALA A 169 9.08 -4.13 -39.05
CA ALA A 169 7.78 -4.79 -39.14
C ALA A 169 6.88 -4.14 -40.20
N TYR A 170 6.92 -2.81 -40.33
CA TYR A 170 6.21 -2.10 -41.40
C TYR A 170 6.68 -2.50 -42.79
N ARG A 171 8.00 -2.51 -43.03
CA ARG A 171 8.56 -2.94 -44.30
C ARG A 171 8.24 -4.40 -44.60
N ALA A 172 8.27 -5.26 -43.57
CA ALA A 172 7.91 -6.67 -43.71
C ALA A 172 6.43 -6.87 -44.06
N ALA A 173 5.53 -6.06 -43.50
CA ALA A 173 4.11 -6.08 -43.84
C ALA A 173 3.82 -5.60 -45.27
N GLU A 174 4.56 -4.59 -45.74
CA GLU A 174 4.41 -4.01 -47.07
C GLU A 174 4.96 -4.93 -48.18
N ASN A 175 6.06 -5.64 -47.89
CA ASN A 175 6.70 -6.58 -48.81
C ASN A 175 6.11 -8.01 -48.75
N ALA A 176 5.14 -8.27 -47.87
CA ALA A 176 4.53 -9.59 -47.74
C ALA A 176 3.65 -9.90 -48.97
N THR A 177 3.95 -11.01 -49.64
CA THR A 177 3.23 -11.47 -50.83
C THR A 177 2.00 -12.32 -50.50
N ASP A 178 1.97 -12.96 -49.33
CA ASP A 178 0.85 -13.78 -48.88
C ASP A 178 0.02 -13.10 -47.77
N GLU A 179 -1.30 -13.28 -47.84
CA GLU A 179 -2.26 -12.60 -46.96
C GLU A 179 -2.09 -13.00 -45.49
N LYS A 180 -1.63 -14.23 -45.22
CA LYS A 180 -1.42 -14.74 -43.86
C LYS A 180 -0.23 -14.05 -43.19
N THR A 181 0.91 -13.96 -43.88
CA THR A 181 2.11 -13.25 -43.41
C THR A 181 1.83 -11.76 -43.26
N LYS A 182 1.11 -11.16 -44.21
CA LYS A 182 0.71 -9.75 -44.12
C LYS A 182 -0.08 -9.46 -42.84
N ARG A 183 -1.05 -10.31 -42.50
CA ARG A 183 -1.86 -10.18 -41.28
C ARG A 183 -1.03 -10.33 -39.99
N ILE A 184 -0.07 -11.26 -39.97
CA ILE A 184 0.85 -11.44 -38.84
C ILE A 184 1.72 -10.18 -38.66
N GLN A 185 2.31 -9.66 -39.73
CA GLN A 185 3.16 -8.48 -39.65
C GLN A 185 2.38 -7.21 -39.30
N GLN A 186 1.15 -7.05 -39.77
CA GLN A 186 0.24 -5.98 -39.34
C GLN A 186 -0.06 -6.05 -37.84
N THR A 187 -0.30 -7.24 -37.31
CA THR A 187 -0.50 -7.45 -35.86
C THR A 187 0.75 -7.06 -35.07
N ASN A 188 1.94 -7.45 -35.56
CA ASN A 188 3.21 -7.05 -34.94
C ASN A 188 3.39 -5.52 -34.93
N VAL A 189 3.05 -4.84 -36.03
CA VAL A 189 3.07 -3.38 -36.11
C VAL A 189 2.15 -2.75 -35.06
N GLU A 190 0.93 -3.26 -34.89
CA GLU A 190 0.00 -2.75 -33.87
C GLU A 190 0.53 -2.95 -32.45
N ILE A 191 1.11 -4.11 -32.14
CA ILE A 191 1.70 -4.39 -30.83
C ILE A 191 2.86 -3.43 -30.55
N LEU A 192 3.76 -3.24 -31.52
CA LEU A 192 4.91 -2.36 -31.37
C LEU A 192 4.48 -0.89 -31.22
N LYS A 193 3.42 -0.44 -31.90
CA LYS A 193 2.81 0.88 -31.68
C LYS A 193 2.28 1.03 -30.25
N ARG A 194 1.52 0.04 -29.76
CA ARG A 194 0.99 0.06 -28.38
C ARG A 194 2.11 0.08 -27.35
N ARG A 195 3.19 -0.67 -27.60
CA ARG A 195 4.37 -0.68 -26.73
C ARG A 195 5.07 0.69 -26.67
N ILE A 196 5.16 1.41 -27.78
CA ILE A 196 5.68 2.79 -27.80
C ILE A 196 4.75 3.73 -27.04
N ALA A 197 3.43 3.63 -27.27
CA ALA A 197 2.45 4.45 -26.55
C ALA A 197 2.52 4.24 -25.03
N SER A 198 2.61 2.98 -24.59
CA SER A 198 2.80 2.63 -23.18
C SER A 198 4.12 3.19 -22.62
N PHE A 199 5.20 3.15 -23.38
CA PHE A 199 6.47 3.77 -22.96
C PHE A 199 6.31 5.29 -22.74
N ASP A 200 5.70 6.00 -23.69
CA ASP A 200 5.47 7.44 -23.57
C ASP A 200 4.56 7.77 -22.37
N GLU A 201 3.59 6.90 -22.07
CA GLU A 201 2.72 7.03 -20.90
C GLU A 201 3.49 6.83 -19.59
N ILE A 202 4.34 5.80 -19.48
CA ILE A 202 5.19 5.58 -18.30
C ILE A 202 6.14 6.77 -18.13
N GLU A 203 6.68 7.34 -19.21
CA GLU A 203 7.55 8.52 -19.14
C GLU A 203 6.82 9.73 -18.57
N ARG A 204 5.60 10.02 -19.06
CA ARG A 204 4.75 11.07 -18.50
C ARG A 204 4.44 10.81 -17.03
N SER A 205 4.11 9.56 -16.71
CA SER A 205 3.80 9.12 -15.36
C SER A 205 4.96 9.36 -14.38
N VAL A 206 6.20 9.09 -14.80
CA VAL A 206 7.41 9.38 -14.01
C VAL A 206 7.55 10.88 -13.75
N LYS A 207 7.37 11.72 -14.78
CA LYS A 207 7.44 13.18 -14.65
C LYS A 207 6.37 13.73 -13.71
N LEU A 208 5.15 13.20 -13.78
CA LEU A 208 4.05 13.59 -12.89
C LEU A 208 4.37 13.24 -11.43
N VAL A 209 4.83 12.01 -11.18
CA VAL A 209 5.19 11.59 -9.82
C VAL A 209 6.35 12.42 -9.26
N GLU A 210 7.37 12.71 -10.09
CA GLU A 210 8.48 13.58 -9.72
C GLU A 210 8.01 14.98 -9.32
N GLY A 211 7.09 15.56 -10.10
CA GLY A 211 6.48 16.86 -9.77
C GLY A 211 5.71 16.83 -8.46
N GLN A 212 4.96 15.76 -8.16
CA GLN A 212 4.24 15.63 -6.89
C GLN A 212 5.19 15.45 -5.70
N LEU A 213 6.28 14.66 -5.86
CA LEU A 213 7.30 14.52 -4.82
C LEU A 213 7.90 15.89 -4.46
N GLN A 214 8.27 16.67 -5.47
CA GLN A 214 8.78 18.03 -5.29
C GLN A 214 7.73 18.96 -4.66
N SER A 215 6.47 18.85 -5.07
CA SER A 215 5.37 19.64 -4.50
C SER A 215 5.20 19.37 -3.00
N ILE A 216 5.27 18.10 -2.57
CA ILE A 216 5.24 17.74 -1.15
C ILE A 216 6.47 18.31 -0.42
N GLU A 217 7.67 18.18 -0.97
CA GLU A 217 8.89 18.73 -0.35
C GLU A 217 8.80 20.25 -0.16
N ASN A 218 8.38 20.98 -1.19
CA ASN A 218 8.18 22.42 -1.15
C ASN A 218 7.13 22.80 -0.11
N PHE A 219 6.05 22.02 -0.01
CA PHE A 219 5.00 22.24 0.97
C PHE A 219 5.50 22.11 2.41
N PHE A 220 6.24 21.06 2.74
CA PHE A 220 6.84 20.92 4.07
C PHE A 220 7.81 22.05 4.39
N SER A 221 8.58 22.50 3.39
CA SER A 221 9.53 23.61 3.55
C SER A 221 8.80 24.91 3.84
N TYR A 222 7.77 25.22 3.03
CA TYR A 222 6.89 26.37 3.22
C TYR A 222 6.24 26.38 4.60
N LEU A 223 5.69 25.25 5.05
CA LEU A 223 5.05 25.16 6.37
C LEU A 223 6.03 25.35 7.52
N ASN A 224 7.24 24.81 7.41
CA ASN A 224 8.27 25.05 8.40
C ASN A 224 8.61 26.55 8.49
N ASP A 225 8.73 27.22 7.35
CA ASP A 225 9.07 28.65 7.30
C ASP A 225 7.93 29.51 7.84
N GLU A 226 6.69 29.20 7.48
CA GLU A 226 5.51 29.87 8.00
C GLU A 226 5.41 29.71 9.53
N ILE A 227 5.58 28.51 10.07
CA ILE A 227 5.49 28.27 11.52
C ILE A 227 6.64 28.94 12.28
N VAL A 228 7.85 28.99 11.72
CA VAL A 228 8.99 29.68 12.33
C VAL A 228 8.80 31.20 12.35
N THR A 229 8.09 31.74 11.36
CA THR A 229 7.85 33.19 11.23
C THR A 229 6.53 33.66 11.85
N MET A 230 5.64 32.74 12.23
CA MET A 230 4.37 33.05 12.88
C MET A 230 4.57 33.63 14.29
N SER A 231 4.13 34.87 14.49
CA SER A 231 3.97 35.48 15.82
C SER A 231 2.58 35.21 16.44
N THR A 232 1.58 34.79 15.64
CA THR A 232 0.19 34.54 16.12
C THR A 232 -0.48 33.35 15.40
N PRO A 233 -1.35 32.58 16.07
CA PRO A 233 -1.90 31.31 15.55
C PRO A 233 -2.97 31.43 14.43
N GLU A 234 -3.56 32.62 14.21
CA GLU A 234 -4.75 32.80 13.34
C GLU A 234 -4.43 32.82 11.84
N LYS A 235 -3.16 32.91 11.43
CA LYS A 235 -2.74 33.02 10.03
C LYS A 235 -2.53 31.67 9.31
N PHE A 236 -3.03 30.58 9.88
CA PHE A 236 -2.85 29.26 9.27
C PHE A 236 -3.78 29.08 8.07
N SER A 237 -3.27 29.21 6.84
CA SER A 237 -4.05 28.99 5.61
C SER A 237 -4.41 27.50 5.45
N LEU A 238 -5.72 27.20 5.48
CA LEU A 238 -6.28 25.87 5.24
C LEU A 238 -6.32 25.52 3.73
N LEU A 239 -6.24 26.53 2.86
CA LEU A 239 -6.49 26.41 1.42
C LEU A 239 -5.41 25.59 0.70
N ASP A 240 -4.16 25.71 1.14
CA ASP A 240 -3.01 25.09 0.47
C ASP A 240 -2.91 23.58 0.75
N PHE A 241 -3.48 23.13 1.88
CA PHE A 241 -3.54 21.71 2.25
C PHE A 241 -4.53 20.91 1.38
N GLU A 242 -5.69 21.50 1.10
CA GLU A 242 -6.74 20.85 0.31
C GLU A 242 -6.32 20.71 -1.15
N GLN A 243 -5.75 21.78 -1.73
CA GLN A 243 -5.24 21.75 -3.11
C GLN A 243 -4.13 20.71 -3.32
N LEU A 244 -3.15 20.63 -2.41
CA LEU A 244 -2.12 19.59 -2.47
C LEU A 244 -2.72 18.19 -2.28
N SER A 245 -3.78 18.07 -1.47
CA SER A 245 -4.43 16.79 -1.26
C SER A 245 -5.17 16.29 -2.47
N ASP A 246 -5.89 17.17 -3.15
CA ASP A 246 -6.59 16.88 -4.38
C ASP A 246 -5.62 16.55 -5.51
N SER A 247 -4.50 17.27 -5.63
CA SER A 247 -3.50 17.00 -6.68
C SER A 247 -2.84 15.62 -6.50
N ILE A 248 -2.54 15.23 -5.27
CA ILE A 248 -1.95 13.92 -4.95
C ILE A 248 -2.97 12.81 -5.16
N ALA A 249 -4.22 13.00 -4.74
CA ALA A 249 -5.29 12.02 -4.93
C ALA A 249 -5.61 11.81 -6.41
N MET A 250 -5.76 12.90 -7.17
CA MET A 250 -5.96 12.87 -8.62
C MET A 250 -4.78 12.19 -9.33
N THR A 251 -3.55 12.49 -8.91
CA THR A 251 -2.37 11.83 -9.46
C THR A 251 -2.44 10.34 -9.16
N LYS A 252 -2.59 9.92 -7.89
CA LYS A 252 -2.73 8.49 -7.53
C LYS A 252 -3.81 7.78 -8.36
N GLN A 253 -4.98 8.40 -8.55
CA GLN A 253 -6.05 7.86 -9.40
C GLN A 253 -5.64 7.70 -10.87
N MET A 254 -4.98 8.69 -11.47
CA MET A 254 -4.42 8.56 -12.83
C MET A 254 -3.37 7.46 -12.90
N LEU A 255 -2.53 7.34 -11.87
CA LEU A 255 -1.49 6.35 -11.80
C LEU A 255 -2.03 4.92 -11.71
N ASP A 256 -3.14 4.72 -11.01
CA ASP A 256 -3.82 3.44 -10.89
C ASP A 256 -4.52 3.06 -12.21
N ALA A 257 -5.17 4.02 -12.88
CA ALA A 257 -5.79 3.81 -14.19
C ALA A 257 -4.78 3.35 -15.26
N THR A 258 -3.60 3.99 -15.31
CA THR A 258 -2.50 3.58 -16.20
C THR A 258 -1.99 2.16 -15.91
N ALA A 259 -1.97 1.75 -14.64
CA ALA A 259 -1.50 0.40 -14.28
C ALA A 259 -2.45 -0.70 -14.81
N ASP A 260 -3.75 -0.43 -14.82
CA ASP A 260 -4.78 -1.34 -15.35
C ASP A 260 -4.72 -1.46 -16.87
N GLU A 261 -4.43 -0.38 -17.61
CA GLU A 261 -4.28 -0.41 -19.07
C GLU A 261 -3.06 -1.25 -19.51
N VAL A 262 -1.95 -1.14 -18.79
CA VAL A 262 -0.74 -1.97 -19.04
C VAL A 262 -0.99 -3.44 -18.70
N GLY A 263 -1.74 -3.74 -17.63
CA GLY A 263 -2.13 -5.11 -17.29
C GLY A 263 -3.03 -5.78 -18.35
N GLN A 264 -3.93 -5.01 -18.97
CA GLN A 264 -4.79 -5.49 -20.07
C GLN A 264 -3.97 -5.79 -21.34
N LEU A 265 -2.89 -5.05 -21.61
CA LEU A 265 -1.97 -5.32 -22.71
C LEU A 265 -1.23 -6.66 -22.54
N ASP A 266 -0.76 -6.96 -21.33
CA ASP A 266 -0.12 -8.25 -21.00
C ASP A 266 -1.10 -9.43 -21.05
N ALA A 267 -2.38 -9.21 -20.73
CA ALA A 267 -3.42 -10.21 -20.90
C ALA A 267 -3.71 -10.49 -22.39
N TYR A 268 -3.86 -9.44 -23.20
CA TYR A 268 -4.07 -9.55 -24.64
C TYR A 268 -2.91 -10.27 -25.36
N ASN A 269 -1.67 -9.99 -24.98
CA ASN A 269 -0.49 -10.65 -25.55
C ASN A 269 -0.45 -12.16 -25.25
N ARG A 270 -0.93 -12.58 -24.06
CA ARG A 270 -1.07 -13.99 -23.68
C ARG A 270 -2.18 -14.69 -24.47
N GLU A 271 -3.33 -14.02 -24.64
CA GLU A 271 -4.45 -14.56 -25.42
C GLU A 271 -4.10 -14.78 -26.90
N MET A 272 -3.26 -13.92 -27.47
CA MET A 272 -2.80 -14.02 -28.86
C MET A 272 -1.61 -14.98 -29.06
N GLY A 273 -1.11 -15.61 -27.99
CA GLY A 273 0.01 -16.56 -28.05
C GLY A 273 1.38 -15.92 -28.32
N ASN A 274 1.50 -14.61 -28.16
CA ASN A 274 2.71 -13.83 -28.46
C ASN A 274 3.65 -13.73 -27.25
N TYR A 275 4.01 -14.87 -26.67
CA TYR A 275 4.79 -14.96 -25.42
C TYR A 275 6.18 -14.29 -25.50
N GLU A 276 6.78 -14.25 -26.69
CA GLU A 276 8.07 -13.59 -26.91
C GLU A 276 8.04 -12.07 -26.64
N LEU A 277 6.85 -11.47 -26.65
CA LEU A 277 6.64 -10.03 -26.50
C LEU A 277 6.35 -9.62 -25.05
N LEU A 278 6.22 -10.57 -24.13
CA LEU A 278 6.09 -10.30 -22.70
C LEU A 278 7.42 -9.76 -22.14
N PRO A 279 7.39 -8.86 -21.14
CA PRO A 279 8.60 -8.47 -20.42
C PRO A 279 9.24 -9.71 -19.77
N GLU A 280 10.57 -9.77 -19.66
CA GLU A 280 11.28 -10.98 -19.18
C GLU A 280 10.83 -11.47 -17.79
N ALA A 281 10.29 -10.59 -16.95
CA ALA A 281 9.71 -10.97 -15.66
C ALA A 281 8.38 -11.75 -15.78
N ASN A 282 7.71 -11.67 -16.93
CA ASN A 282 6.39 -12.25 -17.24
C ASN A 282 6.41 -13.24 -18.42
N ARG A 283 7.58 -13.50 -19.03
CA ARG A 283 7.75 -14.55 -20.06
C ARG A 283 7.63 -15.95 -19.47
#